data_AF-A0A1X0Q919-F1
#
_entry.id   AF-A0A1X0Q919-F1
#
_cell.length_a   1.000
_cell.length_b   1.000
_cell.length_c   1.000
_cell.angle_alpha   90.00
_cell.angle_beta   90.00
_cell.angle_gamma   90.00
#
_symmetry.space_group_name_H-M   'P 1'
#
loop_
_entity.id
_entity.type
_entity.pdbx_description
1 polymer ?
#
loop_
_entity_poly.entity_id
_entity_poly.type
_entity_poly.pdbx_seq_one_letter_code
_entity_poly.pdbx_strand_id
1 'polypeptide(L)'
;MRIRCVNLSQTLINYCENKGGCMFSYTEEVKVVFVEVLLGSIFSKIIKIKIENNDIEKYIFEMCEIENYLSKKMRKIPAISLIKSYLKIISCPPEDPEVFVQNFLLHSGNNFNFNQIIGKFDDKTKTNILKEEYSKLIIKK
;
A
#
# COMPACT_ATOMS: atom_id res chain seq x y z
N MET A 1 2.61 5.84 -20.86
CA MET A 1 3.49 4.67 -20.68
C MET A 1 2.76 3.68 -19.78
N ARG A 2 2.15 2.62 -20.33
CA ARG A 2 1.55 1.54 -19.52
C ARG A 2 2.70 0.78 -18.88
N ILE A 3 2.90 0.95 -17.57
CA ILE A 3 3.85 0.12 -16.83
C ILE A 3 3.25 -1.29 -16.86
N ARG A 4 3.71 -2.14 -17.78
CA ARG A 4 3.41 -3.58 -17.71
C ARG A 4 3.89 -4.03 -16.34
N CYS A 5 2.97 -4.59 -15.56
CA CYS A 5 3.19 -5.02 -14.18
C CYS A 5 4.35 -6.03 -14.14
N VAL A 6 5.56 -5.52 -13.94
CA VAL A 6 6.76 -6.29 -13.65
C VAL A 6 6.50 -6.93 -12.29
N ASN A 7 6.64 -8.25 -12.21
CA ASN A 7 6.45 -9.04 -11.00
C ASN A 7 7.32 -8.46 -9.86
N LEU A 8 6.72 -7.62 -8.99
CA LEU A 8 7.47 -6.74 -8.07
C LEU A 8 8.23 -7.57 -7.05
N SER A 9 7.58 -8.62 -6.54
CA SER A 9 8.15 -9.57 -5.59
C SER A 9 9.38 -10.24 -6.19
N GLN A 10 9.25 -10.86 -7.36
CA GLN A 10 10.36 -11.53 -8.04
C GLN A 10 11.53 -10.57 -8.34
N THR A 11 11.22 -9.34 -8.76
CA THR A 11 12.25 -8.34 -9.07
C THR A 11 13.02 -7.93 -7.82
N LEU A 12 12.33 -7.69 -6.71
CA LEU A 12 12.94 -7.34 -5.43
C LEU A 12 13.78 -8.51 -4.91
N ILE A 13 13.23 -9.72 -4.93
CA ILE A 13 13.93 -10.93 -4.47
C ILE A 13 15.20 -11.14 -5.30
N ASN A 14 15.11 -11.09 -6.63
CA ASN A 14 16.27 -11.23 -7.51
C ASN A 14 17.32 -10.13 -7.26
N TYR A 15 16.88 -8.90 -7.02
CA TYR A 15 17.79 -7.80 -6.69
C TYR A 15 18.51 -8.08 -5.36
N CYS A 16 17.78 -8.44 -4.31
CA CYS A 16 18.31 -8.79 -3.01
C CYS A 16 19.30 -9.97 -3.06
N GLU A 17 19.01 -11.01 -3.85
CA GLU A 17 19.84 -12.21 -3.93
C GLU A 17 21.08 -12.04 -4.81
N ASN A 18 20.95 -11.35 -5.96
CA ASN A 18 22.03 -11.31 -6.97
C ASN A 18 22.83 -10.02 -6.97
N LYS A 19 22.26 -8.90 -6.52
CA LYS A 19 22.90 -7.57 -6.56
C LYS A 19 23.06 -6.94 -5.19
N GLY A 20 22.14 -7.23 -4.28
CA GLY A 20 22.11 -6.78 -2.91
C GLY A 20 22.63 -7.83 -1.91
N GLY A 21 23.31 -8.90 -2.35
CA GLY A 21 23.62 -10.07 -1.52
C GLY A 21 24.37 -9.80 -0.21
N CYS A 22 25.13 -8.71 -0.12
CA CYS A 22 25.77 -8.27 1.13
C CYS A 22 24.86 -7.44 2.05
N MET A 23 23.71 -6.96 1.57
CA MET A 23 22.82 -6.08 2.32
C MET A 23 22.30 -6.76 3.60
N PHE A 24 21.97 -8.05 3.54
CA PHE A 24 21.51 -8.80 4.71
C PHE A 24 22.64 -9.30 5.63
N SER A 25 23.92 -9.06 5.30
CA SER A 25 25.04 -9.32 6.21
C SER A 25 25.37 -8.14 7.12
N TYR A 26 24.80 -6.94 6.89
CA TYR A 26 24.95 -5.79 7.77
C TYR A 26 24.08 -5.90 9.04
N THR A 27 24.24 -4.93 9.95
CA THR A 27 23.44 -4.86 11.18
C THR A 27 21.95 -4.67 10.86
N GLU A 28 21.09 -5.00 11.83
CA GLU A 28 19.64 -4.94 11.63
C GLU A 28 19.16 -3.52 11.29
N GLU A 29 19.78 -2.48 11.85
CA GLU A 29 19.46 -1.08 11.60
C GLU A 29 19.70 -0.71 10.14
N VAL A 30 20.84 -1.15 9.58
CA VAL A 30 21.17 -0.94 8.16
C VAL A 30 20.16 -1.68 7.28
N LYS A 31 19.76 -2.90 7.66
CA LYS A 31 18.74 -3.65 6.93
C LYS A 31 17.41 -2.90 6.90
N VAL A 32 16.97 -2.40 8.05
CA VAL A 32 15.71 -1.65 8.15
C VAL A 32 15.74 -0.43 7.24
N VAL A 33 16.78 0.41 7.30
CA VAL A 33 16.85 1.62 6.46
C VAL A 33 16.78 1.26 4.97
N PHE A 34 17.52 0.25 4.53
CA PHE A 34 17.52 -0.12 3.12
C PHE A 34 16.19 -0.72 2.67
N VAL A 35 15.58 -1.61 3.46
CA VAL A 35 14.25 -2.16 3.15
C VAL A 35 13.20 -1.06 3.14
N GLU A 36 13.29 -0.08 4.04
CA GLU A 36 12.39 1.07 4.08
C GLU A 36 12.49 1.90 2.80
N VAL A 37 13.70 2.17 2.31
CA VAL A 37 13.91 2.88 1.03
C VAL A 37 13.34 2.08 -0.15
N LEU A 38 13.56 0.76 -0.19
CA LEU A 38 13.02 -0.11 -1.24
C LEU A 38 11.48 -0.12 -1.24
N LEU A 39 10.87 -0.35 -0.07
CA LEU A 39 9.42 -0.39 0.08
C LEU A 39 8.79 0.98 -0.14
N GLY A 40 9.44 2.06 0.28
CA GLY A 40 9.02 3.42 -0.04
C GLY A 40 9.03 3.71 -1.55
N SER A 41 10.06 3.22 -2.26
CA SER A 41 10.12 3.31 -3.72
C SER A 41 8.99 2.53 -4.39
N ILE A 42 8.70 1.31 -3.93
CA ILE A 42 7.56 0.51 -4.40
C ILE A 42 6.24 1.24 -4.12
N PHE A 43 6.07 1.74 -2.90
CA PHE A 43 4.85 2.44 -2.51
C PHE A 43 4.60 3.68 -3.36
N SER A 44 5.65 4.46 -3.64
CA SER A 44 5.58 5.66 -4.50
C SER A 44 5.07 5.35 -5.92
N LYS A 45 5.29 4.12 -6.41
CA LYS A 45 4.76 3.65 -7.69
C LYS A 45 3.31 3.19 -7.53
N ILE A 46 3.00 2.42 -6.48
CA ILE A 46 1.64 1.95 -6.18
C ILE A 46 0.66 3.11 -6.05
N ILE A 47 1.00 4.19 -5.34
CA ILE A 47 0.10 5.34 -5.15
C ILE A 47 -0.20 6.11 -6.45
N LYS A 48 0.55 5.88 -7.53
CA LYS A 48 0.36 6.50 -8.85
C LYS A 48 -0.50 5.64 -9.78
N ILE A 49 -0.81 4.41 -9.40
CA ILE A 49 -1.64 3.52 -10.18
C ILE A 49 -3.05 4.09 -10.20
N LYS A 50 -3.62 4.23 -11.40
CA LYS A 50 -5.03 4.57 -11.56
C LYS A 50 -5.87 3.40 -11.05
N ILE A 51 -6.98 3.71 -10.38
CA ILE A 51 -7.87 2.75 -9.76
C ILE A 51 -8.65 2.00 -10.86
N GLU A 52 -7.97 1.08 -11.54
CA GLU A 52 -8.59 0.03 -12.36
C GLU A 52 -8.49 -1.25 -11.52
N ASN A 53 -9.62 -1.67 -10.95
CA ASN A 53 -9.72 -2.64 -9.85
C ASN A 53 -8.99 -3.99 -10.07
N ASN A 54 -8.68 -4.37 -11.31
CA ASN A 54 -8.11 -5.68 -11.63
C ASN A 54 -6.65 -5.89 -11.17
N ASP A 55 -5.89 -4.84 -10.86
CA ASP A 55 -4.48 -5.00 -10.48
C ASP A 55 -4.25 -4.95 -8.95
N ILE A 56 -5.23 -4.53 -8.15
CA ILE A 56 -5.04 -4.28 -6.70
C ILE A 56 -4.80 -5.60 -5.93
N GLU A 57 -5.59 -6.64 -6.22
CA GLU A 57 -5.40 -7.96 -5.61
C GLU A 57 -4.02 -8.54 -5.90
N LYS A 58 -3.53 -8.34 -7.12
CA LYS A 58 -2.17 -8.73 -7.50
C LYS A 58 -1.13 -8.03 -6.65
N TYR A 59 -1.24 -6.71 -6.46
CA TYR A 59 -0.29 -5.98 -5.60
C TYR A 59 -0.37 -6.43 -4.13
N ILE A 60 -1.57 -6.73 -3.62
CA ILE A 60 -1.72 -7.29 -2.27
C ILE A 60 -0.96 -8.61 -2.16
N PHE A 61 -1.14 -9.50 -3.14
CA PHE A 61 -0.43 -10.77 -3.20
C PHE A 61 1.09 -10.57 -3.26
N GLU A 62 1.59 -9.72 -4.16
CA GLU A 62 3.02 -9.42 -4.28
C GLU A 62 3.60 -8.85 -2.97
N MET A 63 2.85 -8.01 -2.24
CA MET A 63 3.29 -7.50 -0.93
C MET A 63 3.34 -8.61 0.13
N CYS A 64 2.47 -9.62 0.06
CA CYS A 64 2.57 -10.80 0.92
C CYS A 64 3.80 -11.64 0.61
N GLU A 65 4.14 -11.84 -0.66
CA GLU A 65 5.37 -12.54 -1.04
C GLU A 65 6.63 -11.82 -0.56
N ILE A 66 6.68 -10.50 -0.72
CA ILE A 66 7.80 -9.67 -0.22
C ILE A 66 7.91 -9.77 1.30
N GLU A 67 6.78 -9.67 2.03
CA GLU A 67 6.78 -9.82 3.49
C GLU A 67 7.31 -11.20 3.92
N ASN A 68 6.83 -12.26 3.28
CA ASN A 68 7.25 -13.65 3.56
C ASN A 68 8.73 -13.90 3.24
N TYR A 69 9.28 -13.23 2.22
CA TYR A 69 10.69 -13.30 1.91
C TYR A 69 11.53 -12.58 2.96
N LEU A 70 11.18 -11.32 3.26
CA LEU A 70 11.93 -10.47 4.19
C LEU A 70 11.88 -11.00 5.63
N SER A 71 10.78 -11.60 6.06
CA SER A 71 10.63 -12.16 7.41
C SER A 71 11.63 -13.29 7.72
N LYS A 72 12.15 -13.94 6.68
CA LYS A 72 13.22 -14.95 6.80
C LYS A 72 14.62 -14.34 6.98
N LYS A 73 14.77 -13.03 6.78
CA LYS A 73 16.06 -12.32 6.70
C LYS A 73 16.21 -11.21 7.74
N MET A 74 15.11 -10.69 8.27
CA MET A 74 15.08 -9.60 9.24
C MET A 74 13.93 -9.77 10.23
N ARG A 75 14.04 -9.18 11.42
CA ARG A 75 13.04 -9.29 12.49
C ARG A 75 11.86 -8.33 12.30
N LYS A 76 12.13 -7.14 11.77
CA LYS A 76 11.14 -6.07 11.60
C LYS A 76 11.15 -5.59 10.16
N ILE A 77 10.02 -5.72 9.47
CA ILE A 77 9.88 -5.23 8.10
C ILE A 77 9.22 -3.84 8.16
N PRO A 78 9.96 -2.76 7.85
CA PRO A 78 9.39 -1.41 7.89
C PRO A 78 8.35 -1.22 6.78
N ALA A 79 7.38 -0.34 6.98
CA ALA A 79 6.41 0.13 5.98
C ALA A 79 5.51 -0.91 5.28
N ILE A 80 5.75 -2.22 5.38
CA ILE A 80 4.99 -3.25 4.64
C ILE A 80 3.51 -3.28 5.05
N SER A 81 3.23 -3.14 6.34
CA SER A 81 1.86 -3.07 6.88
C SER A 81 1.13 -1.82 6.38
N LEU A 82 1.84 -0.68 6.32
CA LEU A 82 1.31 0.57 5.79
C LEU A 82 0.91 0.42 4.31
N ILE A 83 1.77 -0.17 3.48
CA ILE A 83 1.48 -0.40 2.06
C ILE A 83 0.26 -1.31 1.90
N LYS A 84 0.19 -2.41 2.67
CA LYS A 84 -0.97 -3.32 2.64
C LYS A 84 -2.26 -2.64 3.09
N SER A 85 -2.20 -1.80 4.13
CA SER A 85 -3.35 -1.02 4.56
C SER A 85 -3.83 -0.07 3.47
N TYR A 86 -2.93 0.64 2.78
CA TYR A 86 -3.30 1.47 1.63
C TYR A 86 -4.01 0.66 0.55
N LEU A 87 -3.44 -0.49 0.15
CA LEU A 87 -4.01 -1.36 -0.87
C LEU A 87 -5.41 -1.87 -0.48
N LYS A 88 -5.63 -2.22 0.79
CA LYS A 88 -6.95 -2.62 1.32
C LYS A 88 -7.97 -1.49 1.34
N ILE A 89 -7.52 -0.26 1.57
CA ILE A 89 -8.40 0.92 1.49
C ILE A 89 -8.89 1.09 0.05
N ILE A 90 -7.97 1.12 -0.91
CA ILE A 90 -8.29 1.39 -2.31
C ILE A 90 -8.93 0.20 -3.04
N SER A 91 -8.86 -1.03 -2.48
CA SER A 91 -9.57 -2.19 -3.03
C SER A 91 -11.08 -2.13 -2.76
N CYS A 92 -11.52 -1.33 -1.79
CA CYS A 92 -12.93 -1.15 -1.52
C CYS A 92 -13.54 -0.23 -2.60
N PRO A 93 -14.57 -0.67 -3.34
CA PRO A 93 -15.22 0.17 -4.33
C PRO A 93 -15.90 1.38 -3.66
N PRO A 94 -15.84 2.59 -4.24
CA PRO A 94 -16.49 3.78 -3.70
C PRO A 94 -18.01 3.82 -3.94
N GLU A 95 -18.58 2.81 -4.63
CA GLU A 95 -20.01 2.71 -4.96
C GLU A 95 -20.92 2.59 -3.73
N ASP A 96 -20.39 2.05 -2.63
CA ASP A 96 -21.05 2.01 -1.32
C ASP A 96 -20.28 2.92 -0.34
N PRO A 97 -20.72 4.18 -0.15
CA PRO A 97 -20.02 5.16 0.67
C PRO A 97 -19.84 4.74 2.13
N GLU A 98 -20.83 4.07 2.72
CA GLU A 98 -20.79 3.66 4.11
C GLU A 98 -19.73 2.58 4.29
N VAL A 99 -19.76 1.53 3.46
CA VAL A 99 -18.77 0.45 3.49
C VAL A 99 -17.37 0.97 3.20
N PHE A 100 -17.22 1.86 2.22
CA PHE A 100 -15.93 2.48 1.92
C PHE A 100 -15.35 3.24 3.11
N VAL A 101 -16.16 4.08 3.76
CA VAL A 101 -15.72 4.87 4.92
C VAL A 101 -15.38 3.98 6.10
N GLN A 102 -16.17 2.95 6.38
CA GLN A 102 -15.86 1.99 7.44
C GLN A 102 -14.55 1.26 7.16
N ASN A 103 -14.33 0.81 5.91
CA ASN A 103 -13.09 0.18 5.48
C ASN A 103 -11.87 1.12 5.61
N PHE A 104 -12.05 2.40 5.25
CA PHE A 104 -11.03 3.43 5.48
C PHE A 104 -10.71 3.61 6.95
N LEU A 105 -11.71 3.73 7.83
CA LEU A 105 -11.52 3.90 9.27
C LEU A 105 -10.84 2.69 9.90
N LEU A 106 -11.14 1.48 9.41
CA LEU A 106 -10.52 0.23 9.88
C LEU A 106 -9.03 0.16 9.53
N HIS A 107 -8.65 0.57 8.32
CA HIS A 107 -7.30 0.35 7.81
C HIS A 107 -6.37 1.57 7.87
N SER A 108 -6.91 2.78 8.06
CA SER A 108 -6.10 4.00 8.02
C SER A 108 -5.15 4.15 9.20
N GLY A 109 -5.60 3.83 10.42
CA GLY A 109 -4.78 3.89 11.64
C GLY A 109 -4.06 5.24 11.83
N ASN A 110 -4.70 6.35 11.44
CA ASN A 110 -4.15 7.72 11.38
C ASN A 110 -2.99 7.96 10.41
N ASN A 111 -2.62 6.99 9.58
CA ASN A 111 -1.52 7.13 8.62
C ASN A 111 -1.94 7.72 7.29
N PHE A 112 -3.25 7.74 6.99
CA PHE A 112 -3.79 8.26 5.73
C PHE A 112 -4.80 9.35 5.97
N ASN A 113 -4.70 10.42 5.17
CA ASN A 113 -5.70 11.46 5.12
C ASN A 113 -6.83 11.05 4.17
N PHE A 114 -8.07 11.10 4.64
CA PHE A 114 -9.24 10.70 3.84
C PHE A 114 -9.34 11.47 2.52
N ASN A 115 -9.12 12.79 2.53
CA ASN A 115 -9.17 13.62 1.32
C ASN A 115 -8.11 13.25 0.29
N GLN A 116 -6.94 12.78 0.74
CA GLN A 116 -5.88 12.31 -0.17
C GLN A 116 -6.23 10.98 -0.83
N ILE A 117 -6.95 10.09 -0.12
CA ILE A 117 -7.42 8.81 -0.66
C ILE A 117 -8.50 9.05 -1.71
N ILE A 118 -9.57 9.77 -1.35
CA ILE A 118 -10.70 9.98 -2.26
C ILE A 118 -10.34 10.88 -3.45
N GLY A 119 -9.33 11.75 -3.31
CA GLY A 119 -8.80 12.55 -4.42
C GLY A 119 -8.16 11.72 -5.54
N LYS A 120 -8.04 10.40 -5.38
CA LYS A 120 -7.62 9.46 -6.42
C LYS A 120 -8.78 9.03 -7.34
N PHE A 121 -10.02 9.25 -6.93
CA PHE A 121 -11.18 9.00 -7.78
C PHE A 121 -11.39 10.19 -8.72
N ASP A 122 -11.54 9.91 -10.02
CA ASP A 122 -11.71 10.95 -11.05
C ASP A 122 -13.09 11.66 -10.94
N ASP A 123 -14.06 11.09 -10.19
CA ASP A 123 -15.42 11.59 -10.03
C ASP A 123 -15.61 12.48 -8.77
N LYS A 124 -15.79 13.78 -9.01
CA LYS A 124 -16.01 14.78 -7.95
C LYS A 124 -17.32 14.59 -7.20
N THR A 125 -18.37 14.12 -7.86
CA THR A 125 -19.67 13.90 -7.24
C THR A 125 -19.58 12.74 -6.25
N LYS A 126 -18.97 11.62 -6.65
CA LYS A 126 -18.68 10.50 -5.74
C LYS A 126 -17.80 10.93 -4.56
N THR A 127 -16.78 11.76 -4.84
CA THR A 127 -15.88 12.28 -3.81
C THR A 127 -16.62 13.10 -2.74
N ASN A 128 -17.60 13.91 -3.12
CA ASN A 128 -18.39 14.70 -2.16
C ASN A 128 -19.27 13.81 -1.27
N ILE A 129 -19.94 12.82 -1.87
CA ILE A 129 -20.77 11.84 -1.13
C ILE A 129 -19.92 11.12 -0.06
N LEU A 130 -18.71 10.68 -0.42
CA LEU A 130 -17.77 10.04 0.50
C LEU A 130 -17.37 10.97 1.66
N LYS A 131 -17.15 12.28 1.41
CA LYS A 131 -16.82 13.26 2.47
C LYS A 131 -17.96 13.49 3.44
N GLU A 132 -19.18 13.59 2.93
CA GLU A 132 -20.37 13.72 3.77
C GLU A 132 -20.52 12.51 4.68
N GLU A 133 -20.37 11.30 4.12
CA GLU A 133 -20.50 10.07 4.91
C GLU A 133 -19.38 9.92 5.95
N TYR A 134 -18.14 10.27 5.60
CA TYR A 134 -17.02 10.32 6.53
C TYR A 134 -17.28 11.26 7.70
N SER A 135 -17.84 12.45 7.44
CA SER A 135 -18.14 13.43 8.47
C SER A 135 -19.20 12.94 9.46
N LYS A 136 -20.26 12.26 8.97
CA LYS A 136 -21.31 11.67 9.81
C LYS A 136 -20.76 10.61 10.76
N LEU A 137 -19.87 9.74 10.27
CA LEU A 137 -19.33 8.62 11.04
C LEU A 137 -18.26 9.03 12.06
N ILE A 138 -17.50 10.10 11.80
CA ILE A 138 -16.57 10.66 12.79
C ILE A 138 -17.32 11.35 13.93
N ILE A 139 -18.38 12.09 13.65
CA ILE A 139 -19.17 12.80 14.68
C ILE A 139 -19.88 11.83 15.62
N LYS A 140 -20.16 10.60 15.18
CA LYS A 140 -20.79 9.55 15.97
C LYS A 140 -19.81 8.75 16.86
N LYS A 141 -18.49 8.96 16.74
CA LYS A 141 -17.46 8.32 17.54
C LYS A 141 -16.97 9.24 18.65
#